data_AF-A0A953RES6-F1
#
_entry.id   AF-A0A953RES6-F1
#
_cell.length_a   1.000
_cell.length_b   1.000
_cell.length_c   1.000
_cell.angle_alpha   90.00
_cell.angle_beta   90.00
_cell.angle_gamma   90.00
#
_symmetry.space_group_name_H-M   'P 1'
#
loop_
_entity.id
_entity.type
_entity.pdbx_description
1 polymer ?
#
loop_
_entity_poly.entity_id
_entity_poly.type
_entity_poly.pdbx_seq_one_letter_code
_entity_poly.pdbx_strand_id
1 'polypeptide(L)' 'MCEAKLNKEIAHELHLTEGTIKEYLNRIFRKLEVSNRTQLAVFALTHGTTRSVEERFA' A
#
# COMPACT_ATOMS: atom_id res chain seq x y z
N MET A 1 8.44 -12.72 3.40
CA MET A 1 8.08 -12.20 2.06
C MET A 1 6.93 -11.24 2.26
N CYS A 2 7.07 -9.97 1.86
CA CYS A 2 5.94 -9.03 1.94
C CYS A 2 4.92 -9.44 0.88
N GLU A 3 3.88 -10.18 1.29
CA GLU A 3 2.80 -10.55 0.39
C GLU A 3 1.99 -9.28 0.07
N ALA A 4 2.26 -8.70 -1.09
CA ALA A 4 1.41 -7.67 -1.64
C ALA A 4 0.06 -8.33 -1.97
N LYS A 5 -0.93 -8.18 -1.08
CA LYS A 5 -2.30 -8.62 -1.34
C LYS A 5 -2.80 -7.98 -2.63
N LEU A 6 -3.52 -8.76 -3.43
CA LEU A 6 -4.18 -8.26 -4.62
C LEU A 6 -5.29 -7.28 -4.21
N ASN A 7 -5.56 -6.27 -5.05
CA ASN A 7 -6.66 -5.33 -4.79
C ASN A 7 -8.00 -6.04 -4.60
N LYS A 8 -8.18 -7.20 -5.26
CA LYS A 8 -9.34 -8.07 -5.13
C LYS A 8 -9.47 -8.69 -3.73
N GLU A 9 -8.35 -9.09 -3.14
CA GLU A 9 -8.32 -9.68 -1.79
C GLU A 9 -8.59 -8.61 -0.73
N ILE A 10 -7.96 -7.44 -0.88
CA ILE A 10 -8.21 -6.28 0.00
C ILE A 10 -9.68 -5.84 -0.11
N ALA A 11 -10.22 -5.80 -1.32
CA ALA A 11 -11.63 -5.48 -1.56
C ALA A 11 -12.55 -6.48 -0.85
N HIS A 12 -12.28 -7.78 -0.96
CA HIS A 12 -13.03 -8.82 -0.28
C HIS A 12 -12.96 -8.69 1.25
N GLU A 13 -11.76 -8.51 1.82
CA GLU A 13 -11.55 -8.36 3.27
C GLU A 13 -12.27 -7.13 3.85
N LEU A 14 -12.32 -6.04 3.09
CA LEU A 14 -12.94 -4.79 3.52
C LEU A 14 -14.43 -4.68 3.11
N HIS A 15 -14.99 -5.69 2.46
CA HIS A 15 -16.33 -5.65 1.85
C HIS A 15 -16.53 -4.45 0.90
N LEU A 16 -15.50 -4.11 0.13
CA LEU A 16 -15.48 -3.01 -0.83
C LEU A 16 -15.36 -3.53 -2.27
N THR A 17 -15.54 -2.65 -3.24
CA THR A 17 -15.25 -2.97 -4.64
C THR A 17 -13.77 -2.72 -4.96
N GLU A 18 -13.21 -3.44 -5.92
CA GLU A 18 -11.87 -3.17 -6.43
C GLU A 18 -11.71 -1.72 -6.92
N GLY A 19 -12.77 -1.14 -7.47
CA GLY A 19 -12.81 0.27 -7.88
C GLY A 19 -12.61 1.22 -6.71
N THR A 20 -13.24 0.93 -5.57
CA THR A 20 -13.06 1.69 -4.32
C THR A 20 -11.62 1.62 -3.81
N ILE A 21 -11.00 0.45 -3.87
CA ILE A 21 -9.59 0.28 -3.48
C ILE A 21 -8.66 1.06 -4.41
N LYS A 22 -8.90 1.04 -5.73
CA LYS A 22 -8.13 1.84 -6.71
C LYS A 22 -8.26 3.34 -6.41
N GLU A 23 -9.46 3.81 -6.08
CA GLU A 23 -9.70 5.20 -5.70
C GLU A 23 -8.93 5.58 -4.42
N TYR A 24 -8.91 4.72 -3.41
CA TYR A 24 -8.10 4.96 -2.20
C TYR A 24 -6.60 5.02 -2.50
N LEU A 25 -6.09 4.10 -3.33
CA LEU A 25 -4.69 4.13 -3.75
C LEU A 25 -4.37 5.42 -4.51
N ASN A 26 -5.24 5.87 -5.42
CA ASN A 26 -5.08 7.15 -6.13
C ASN A 26 -5.04 8.34 -5.16
N ARG A 27 -5.89 8.35 -4.12
CA ARG A 27 -5.87 9.40 -3.10
C ARG A 27 -4.59 9.39 -2.28
N ILE A 28 -4.09 8.22 -1.91
CA ILE A 28 -2.81 8.06 -1.19
C ILE A 28 -1.66 8.57 -2.08
N PHE A 29 -1.63 8.13 -3.34
CA PHE A 29 -0.65 8.57 -4.33
C PHE A 29 -0.63 10.08 -4.51
N ARG A 30 -1.80 10.72 -4.65
CA ARG A 30 -1.90 12.18 -4.73
C ARG A 30 -1.41 12.89 -3.46
N LYS A 31 -1.71 12.36 -2.28
CA LYS A 31 -1.25 12.94 -1.00
C LYS A 31 0.26 12.84 -0.80
N LEU A 32 0.88 11.81 -1.37
CA LEU A 32 2.32 11.57 -1.28
C LEU A 32 3.07 12.08 -2.51
N GLU A 33 2.37 12.70 -3.47
CA GLU A 33 2.92 13.17 -4.75
C GLU A 33 3.68 12.08 -5.54
N VAL A 34 3.26 10.82 -5.37
CA VAL A 34 3.83 9.66 -6.09
C VAL A 34 2.87 9.17 -7.17
N SER A 35 3.39 8.72 -8.30
CA SER A 35 2.57 8.34 -9.46
C SER A 35 2.31 6.84 -9.58
N ASN A 36 3.07 5.99 -8.89
CA ASN A 36 2.91 4.54 -8.97
C ASN A 36 3.45 3.82 -7.72
N ARG A 37 3.16 2.50 -7.64
CA ARG A 37 3.58 1.64 -6.52
C ARG A 37 5.09 1.57 -6.33
N THR A 38 5.88 1.64 -7.40
CA THR A 38 7.34 1.65 -7.31
C THR A 38 7.83 2.94 -6.66
N GLN A 39 7.30 4.09 -7.09
CA GLN A 39 7.60 5.38 -6.47
C GLN A 39 7.11 5.43 -5.02
N LEU A 40 5.96 4.83 -4.71
CA LEU A 40 5.50 4.70 -3.32
C LEU A 40 6.49 3.88 -2.47
N ALA A 41 7.02 2.78 -2.99
CA ALA A 41 8.01 1.96 -2.29
C ALA A 41 9.32 2.73 -2.05
N VAL A 42 9.81 3.45 -3.06
CA VAL A 42 11.00 4.32 -2.93
C VAL A 42 10.73 5.46 -1.94
N PHE A 43 9.55 6.08 -2.00
CA PHE A 43 9.12 7.11 -1.06
C PHE A 43 9.10 6.57 0.38
N ALA A 44 8.55 5.38 0.61
CA ALA A 44 8.51 4.75 1.93
C ALA A 44 9.90 4.43 2.48
N LEU A 45 10.83 3.99 1.62
CA LEU A 45 12.23 3.74 1.98
C LEU A 45 12.98 5.03 2.34
N THR A 46 12.72 6.11 1.61
CA THR A 46 13.41 7.40 1.79
C THR A 46 12.85 8.22 2.95
N HIS A 47 11.54 8.11 3.22
CA HIS A 47 10.84 8.89 4.26
C HIS A 47 10.62 8.11 5.57
N GLY A 48 11.16 6.89 5.70
CA GLY A 48 11.23 6.16 6.97
C GLY A 48 9.87 5.73 7.55
N THR A 49 8.81 5.65 6.74
CA THR A 49 7.44 5.38 7.21
C THR A 49 7.15 3.89 7.44
N THR A 50 8.14 3.00 7.30
CA THR A 50 7.99 1.57 7.61
C THR A 50 8.53 1.28 9.01
N ARG A 51 7.83 1.79 10.04
CA ARG A 51 7.97 1.22 11.40
C ARG A 51 6.95 0.08 11.47
N SER A 52 7.42 -1.15 11.72
CA SER A 52 6.66 -2.39 11.98
C SER A 52 6.46 -3.35 10.78
N VAL A 53 7.52 -4.01 10.31
CA VAL A 53 7.40 -5.40 9.76
C VAL A 53 8.59 -6.29 10.20
N GLU A 54 9.34 -5.95 11.24
CA GLU A 54 10.56 -6.69 11.66
C GLU A 54 10.49 -7.33 13.06
N GLU A 55 9.29 -7.61 13.60
CA GLU A 55 9.15 -8.29 14.90
C GLU A 55 8.45 -9.66 14.85
N ARG A 56 8.59 -10.43 13.76
CA ARG A 56 8.04 -11.82 13.72
C ARG A 56 9.02 -12.92 13.31
N PHE A 57 10.32 -12.66 13.36
CA PHE A 57 11.35 -13.72 13.21
C PHE A 57 12.50 -13.55 14.21
N ALA A 58 12.16 -13.29 15.48
CA ALA A 58 13.02 -13.56 16.63
C ALA A 58 12.25 -14.45 17.61
#